data_AF-A0A2H0SPK7-F1
#
_entry.id   AF-A0A2H0SPK7-F1
#
_cell.length_a   1.000
_cell.length_b   1.000
_cell.length_c   1.000
_cell.angle_alpha   90.00
_cell.angle_beta   90.00
_cell.angle_gamma   90.00
#
_symmetry.space_group_name_H-M   'P 1'
#
loop_
_entity.id
_entity.type
_entity.pdbx_description
1 polymer ?
#
loop_
_entity_poly.entity_id
_entity_poly.type
_entity_poly.pdbx_seq_one_letter_code
_entity_poly.pdbx_strand_id
1 'polypeptide(L)'
;MKTKRNANLTSEQRLQHMAVEANRTLFTCTSVFPFALFPDKIIVDSTKVVIHKKVFFLSSEVITILLQDIRLVEMNTGPFFAKLQFEVFGFDDKSISIRYLRRSDAARIKDLVMGLVAVKDTGINLKHVDSGSLVRSAKKIGSPSAK
;
A
#
# COMPACT_ATOMS: atom_id res chain seq x y z
N MET A 1 -28.91 19.84 27.45
CA MET A 1 -29.65 19.99 26.18
C MET A 1 -28.71 20.45 25.06
N LYS A 2 -28.09 19.52 24.32
CA LYS A 2 -27.57 19.71 22.94
C LYS A 2 -27.57 18.34 22.25
N THR A 3 -28.73 18.02 21.72
CA THR A 3 -29.02 16.79 20.98
C THR A 3 -28.65 16.98 19.52
N LYS A 4 -27.99 15.97 18.93
CA LYS A 4 -27.93 15.62 17.49
C LYS A 4 -27.33 16.63 16.49
N ARG A 5 -26.24 16.21 15.85
CA ARG A 5 -26.07 16.34 14.39
C ARG A 5 -25.54 15.02 13.84
N ASN A 6 -26.45 14.07 13.60
CA ASN A 6 -26.20 13.00 12.64
C ASN A 6 -26.15 13.66 11.26
N ALA A 7 -24.93 13.90 10.75
CA ALA A 7 -24.75 14.37 9.39
C ALA A 7 -25.07 13.22 8.44
N ASN A 8 -26.31 13.19 7.95
CA ASN A 8 -26.65 12.43 6.75
C ASN A 8 -25.94 13.11 5.56
N LEU A 9 -24.66 12.78 5.36
CA LEU A 9 -23.93 13.11 4.15
C LEU A 9 -24.73 12.59 2.95
N THR A 10 -24.97 13.44 1.96
CA THR A 10 -25.59 13.03 0.69
C THR A 10 -24.72 11.98 -0.01
N SER A 11 -25.31 11.16 -0.86
CA SER A 11 -24.58 10.11 -1.59
C SER A 11 -23.39 10.68 -2.37
N GLU A 12 -23.52 11.90 -2.93
CA GLU A 12 -22.45 12.62 -3.60
C GLU A 12 -21.32 13.03 -2.66
N GLN A 13 -21.64 13.55 -1.47
CA GLN A 13 -20.64 13.89 -0.47
C GLN A 13 -19.89 12.64 0.00
N ARG A 14 -20.60 11.52 0.23
CA ARG A 14 -19.96 10.24 0.56
C ARG A 14 -19.01 9.76 -0.54
N LEU A 15 -19.43 9.89 -1.80
CA LEU A 15 -18.62 9.51 -2.96
C LEU A 15 -17.35 10.37 -3.08
N GLN A 16 -17.50 11.69 -2.99
CA GLN A 16 -16.35 12.62 -3.01
C GLN A 16 -15.39 12.35 -1.86
N HIS A 17 -15.91 12.08 -0.66
CA HIS A 17 -15.07 11.72 0.48
C HIS A 17 -14.31 10.41 0.27
N MET A 18 -14.95 9.38 -0.29
CA MET A 18 -14.28 8.13 -0.64
C MET A 18 -13.19 8.34 -1.70
N ALA A 19 -13.43 9.22 -2.68
CA ALA A 19 -12.46 9.54 -3.72
C ALA A 19 -11.21 10.24 -3.17
N VAL A 20 -11.37 11.16 -2.21
CA VAL A 20 -10.26 11.85 -1.54
C VAL A 20 -9.45 10.87 -0.69
N GLU A 21 -10.12 10.00 0.08
CA GLU A 21 -9.47 8.99 0.90
C GLU A 21 -8.66 7.99 0.06
N ALA A 22 -9.26 7.51 -1.04
CA ALA A 22 -8.66 6.52 -1.93
C ALA A 22 -7.41 7.00 -2.69
N ASN A 23 -7.17 8.31 -2.78
CA ASN A 23 -6.01 8.88 -3.46
C ASN A 23 -4.97 9.50 -2.50
N ARG A 24 -5.09 9.19 -1.20
CA ARG A 24 -4.13 9.64 -0.19
C ARG A 24 -2.89 8.75 -0.20
N THR A 25 -1.81 9.22 -0.83
CA THR A 25 -0.52 8.54 -0.83
C THR A 25 0.20 8.61 0.51
N LEU A 26 0.60 7.44 1.01
CA LEU A 26 1.28 7.27 2.30
C LEU A 26 2.77 6.96 2.13
N PHE A 27 3.14 6.28 1.05
CA PHE A 27 4.54 5.96 0.75
C PHE A 27 4.76 5.74 -0.75
N THR A 28 5.91 6.14 -1.26
CA THR A 28 6.32 5.89 -2.66
C THR A 28 7.79 5.50 -2.68
N CYS A 29 8.13 4.48 -3.47
CA CYS A 29 9.53 4.16 -3.78
C CYS A 29 9.69 3.66 -5.21
N THR A 30 10.94 3.59 -5.66
CA THR A 30 11.31 3.08 -6.98
C THR A 30 12.42 2.05 -6.86
N SER A 31 12.47 1.11 -7.81
CA SER A 31 13.61 0.21 -7.96
C SER A 31 14.91 0.99 -8.26
N VAL A 32 16.05 0.39 -7.95
CA VAL A 32 17.36 1.06 -8.04
C VAL A 32 17.97 0.86 -9.43
N PHE A 33 18.22 1.97 -10.14
CA PHE A 33 19.03 2.01 -11.36
C PHE A 33 20.54 1.88 -11.01
N PRO A 34 21.39 1.21 -11.83
CA PRO A 34 21.12 0.59 -13.12
C PRO A 34 20.64 -0.87 -13.06
N PHE A 35 20.51 -1.44 -11.87
CA PHE A 35 20.12 -2.86 -11.70
C PHE A 35 18.70 -3.15 -12.19
N ALA A 36 17.81 -2.14 -12.11
CA ALA A 36 16.60 -2.06 -12.90
C ALA A 36 16.79 -1.00 -14.00
N LEU A 37 17.12 -1.42 -15.22
CA LEU A 37 17.30 -0.52 -16.37
C LEU A 37 16.05 0.32 -16.63
N PHE A 38 14.88 -0.24 -16.33
CA PHE A 38 13.60 0.44 -16.29
C PHE A 38 13.04 0.35 -14.87
N PRO A 39 13.29 1.36 -14.00
CA PRO A 39 12.85 1.31 -12.61
C PRO A 39 11.34 1.27 -12.46
N ASP A 40 10.85 0.23 -11.78
CA ASP A 40 9.46 0.12 -11.34
C ASP A 40 9.18 1.13 -10.20
N LYS A 41 7.93 1.56 -10.08
CA LYS A 41 7.47 2.44 -8.99
C LYS A 41 6.36 1.76 -8.19
N ILE A 42 6.46 1.83 -6.87
CA ILE A 42 5.40 1.42 -5.94
C ILE A 42 4.85 2.66 -5.26
N ILE A 43 3.53 2.75 -5.20
CA ILE A 43 2.78 3.76 -4.47
C ILE A 43 1.85 3.03 -3.52
N VAL A 44 1.93 3.34 -2.23
CA VAL A 44 1.04 2.82 -1.20
C VAL A 44 0.11 3.96 -0.79
N ASP A 45 -1.17 3.80 -1.11
CA ASP A 45 -2.24 4.70 -0.68
C ASP A 45 -2.95 4.12 0.56
N SER A 46 -3.88 4.87 1.12
CA SER A 46 -4.68 4.43 2.27
C SER A 46 -5.61 3.24 1.97
N THR A 47 -5.97 3.01 0.70
CA THR A 47 -6.93 1.97 0.30
C THR A 47 -6.38 0.93 -0.67
N LYS A 48 -5.27 1.22 -1.35
CA LYS A 48 -4.72 0.43 -2.46
C LYS A 48 -3.20 0.54 -2.53
N VAL A 49 -2.58 -0.43 -3.20
CA VAL A 49 -1.19 -0.40 -3.63
C VAL A 49 -1.18 -0.32 -5.16
N VAL A 50 -0.46 0.65 -5.71
CA VAL A 50 -0.29 0.83 -7.15
C VAL A 50 1.14 0.53 -7.52
N ILE A 51 1.31 -0.31 -8.54
CA ILE A 51 2.59 -0.74 -9.06
C ILE A 51 2.67 -0.32 -10.52
N HIS A 52 3.63 0.54 -10.85
CA HIS A 52 3.98 0.87 -12.21
C HIS A 52 5.17 0.02 -12.62
N LYS A 53 4.94 -1.01 -13.43
CA LYS A 53 5.99 -1.82 -14.03
C LYS A 53 6.41 -1.23 -15.35
N LYS A 54 7.71 -1.04 -15.55
CA LYS A 54 8.24 -0.62 -16.85
C LYS A 54 8.83 -1.82 -17.56
N VAL A 55 8.21 -2.22 -18.67
CA VAL A 55 8.63 -3.41 -19.44
C VAL A 55 9.67 -3.02 -20.50
N PHE A 56 9.49 -1.87 -21.15
CA PHE A 56 10.41 -1.33 -22.16
C PHE A 56 10.21 0.17 -22.37
N PHE A 57 11.04 0.82 -23.21
CA PHE A 57 11.07 2.29 -23.43
C PHE A 57 9.70 2.95 -23.69
N LEU A 58 8.72 2.21 -24.22
CA LEU A 58 7.36 2.70 -24.52
C LEU A 58 6.24 1.85 -23.93
N SER A 59 6.56 0.91 -23.04
CA SER A 59 5.57 0.00 -22.44
C SER A 59 5.64 0.03 -20.92
N SER A 60 4.50 0.31 -20.32
CA SER A 60 4.29 0.23 -18.88
C SER A 60 3.01 -0.53 -18.57
N GLU A 61 3.07 -1.34 -17.53
CA GLU A 61 1.91 -2.00 -16.95
C GLU A 61 1.61 -1.32 -15.61
N VAL A 62 0.35 -0.94 -15.39
CA VAL A 62 -0.09 -0.37 -14.12
C VAL A 62 -1.00 -1.37 -13.43
N ILE A 63 -0.56 -1.89 -12.30
CA ILE A 63 -1.28 -2.87 -11.51
C ILE A 63 -1.77 -2.18 -10.24
N THR A 64 -3.08 -2.21 -10.00
CA THR A 64 -3.69 -1.68 -8.79
C THR A 64 -4.25 -2.84 -7.97
N ILE A 65 -3.83 -2.93 -6.72
CA ILE A 65 -4.24 -3.97 -5.78
C ILE A 65 -4.96 -3.27 -4.62
N LEU A 66 -6.22 -3.61 -4.37
CA LEU A 66 -6.90 -3.09 -3.18
C LEU A 66 -6.34 -3.78 -1.94
N LEU A 67 -6.18 -3.03 -0.85
CA LEU A 67 -5.65 -3.61 0.39
C LEU A 67 -6.50 -4.78 0.90
N GLN A 68 -7.82 -4.75 0.68
CA GLN A 68 -8.74 -5.82 1.10
C GLN A 68 -8.52 -7.15 0.36
N ASP A 69 -7.88 -7.11 -0.81
CA ASP A 69 -7.62 -8.29 -1.63
C ASP A 69 -6.21 -8.85 -1.36
N ILE A 70 -5.36 -8.14 -0.60
CA ILE A 70 -4.00 -8.58 -0.26
C ILE A 70 -4.07 -9.61 0.87
N ARG A 71 -3.65 -10.85 0.58
CA ARG A 71 -3.57 -11.93 1.57
C ARG A 71 -2.22 -11.97 2.27
N LEU A 72 -1.15 -11.80 1.50
CA LEU A 72 0.21 -11.92 1.98
C LEU A 72 1.14 -10.96 1.25
N VAL A 73 2.09 -10.39 2.00
CA VAL A 73 3.21 -9.62 1.46
C VAL A 73 4.52 -10.26 1.91
N GLU A 74 5.20 -10.90 0.97
CA GLU A 74 6.50 -11.53 1.20
C GLU A 74 7.63 -10.59 0.80
N MET A 75 8.69 -10.59 1.60
CA MET A 75 9.92 -9.87 1.31
C MET A 75 11.09 -10.86 1.30
N ASN A 76 11.75 -10.95 0.16
CA ASN A 76 12.96 -11.74 -0.03
C ASN A 76 14.15 -10.78 -0.13
N THR A 77 15.09 -10.87 0.80
CA THR A 77 16.26 -9.97 0.83
C THR A 77 17.51 -10.68 0.30
N GLY A 78 18.15 -10.07 -0.68
CA GLY A 78 19.51 -10.39 -1.07
C GLY A 78 20.54 -9.47 -0.39
N PRO A 79 21.83 -9.58 -0.77
CA PRO A 79 22.91 -8.79 -0.15
C PRO A 79 22.69 -7.27 -0.24
N PHE A 80 22.26 -6.78 -1.41
CA PHE A 80 22.13 -5.35 -1.69
C PHE A 80 20.67 -4.88 -1.81
N PHE A 81 19.78 -5.75 -2.27
CA PHE A 81 18.41 -5.40 -2.62
C PHE A 81 17.40 -6.38 -2.06
N ALA A 82 16.13 -6.00 -2.12
CA ALA A 82 15.02 -6.85 -1.78
C ALA A 82 14.07 -7.01 -2.98
N LYS A 83 13.34 -8.13 -2.97
CA LYS A 83 12.17 -8.41 -3.78
C LYS A 83 10.94 -8.37 -2.87
N LEU A 84 9.91 -7.67 -3.29
CA LEU A 84 8.56 -7.77 -2.71
C LEU A 84 7.67 -8.62 -3.59
N GLN A 85 6.80 -9.40 -2.98
CA GLN A 85 5.82 -10.24 -3.65
C GLN A 85 4.48 -10.15 -2.93
N PHE A 86 3.43 -9.85 -3.67
CA PHE A 86 2.06 -9.73 -3.19
C PHE A 86 1.26 -10.94 -3.64
N GLU A 87 0.61 -11.59 -2.69
CA GLU A 87 -0.40 -12.62 -2.93
C GLU A 87 -1.78 -11.99 -2.79
N VAL A 88 -2.60 -12.12 -3.83
CA VAL A 88 -3.88 -11.41 -3.96
C VAL A 88 -5.00 -12.44 -4.15
N PHE A 89 -6.14 -12.24 -3.51
CA PHE A 89 -7.31 -13.10 -3.66
C PHE A 89 -7.84 -13.07 -5.10
N GLY A 90 -8.27 -14.22 -5.63
CA GLY A 90 -8.83 -14.34 -6.99
C GLY A 90 -7.82 -14.20 -8.13
N PHE A 91 -6.52 -14.25 -7.81
CA PHE A 91 -5.43 -14.18 -8.79
C PHE A 91 -4.56 -15.44 -8.69
N ASP A 92 -4.98 -16.51 -9.38
CA ASP A 92 -4.50 -17.86 -9.11
C ASP A 92 -3.10 -18.18 -9.65
N ASP A 93 -2.52 -17.37 -10.54
CA ASP A 93 -1.32 -17.81 -11.28
C ASP A 93 -0.17 -16.80 -11.40
N LYS A 94 -0.29 -15.61 -10.82
CA LYS A 94 0.80 -14.61 -10.88
C LYS A 94 0.90 -13.83 -9.57
N SER A 95 1.80 -14.27 -8.69
CA SER A 95 2.26 -13.43 -7.60
C SER A 95 2.88 -12.14 -8.16
N ILE A 96 2.30 -11.00 -7.80
CA ILE A 96 2.75 -9.70 -8.30
C ILE A 96 4.03 -9.35 -7.56
N SER A 97 5.16 -9.33 -8.25
CA SER A 97 6.45 -9.09 -7.60
C SER A 97 7.26 -7.97 -8.22
N ILE A 98 8.09 -7.32 -7.40
CA ILE A 98 8.99 -6.23 -7.78
C ILE A 98 10.35 -6.51 -7.19
N ARG A 99 11.39 -6.29 -8.00
CA ARG A 99 12.79 -6.56 -7.64
C ARG A 99 13.60 -5.27 -7.54
N TYR A 100 14.82 -5.40 -7.02
CA TYR A 100 15.80 -4.32 -6.95
C TYR A 100 15.34 -3.12 -6.11
N LEU A 101 14.52 -3.37 -5.08
CA LEU A 101 14.17 -2.35 -4.10
C LEU A 101 15.29 -2.21 -3.07
N ARG A 102 15.48 -1.01 -2.53
CA ARG A 102 16.30 -0.85 -1.32
C ARG A 102 15.67 -1.68 -0.20
N ARG A 103 16.49 -2.37 0.58
CA ARG A 103 16.03 -3.24 1.68
C ARG A 103 15.16 -2.48 2.68
N SER A 104 15.54 -1.24 3.01
CA SER A 104 14.78 -0.36 3.90
C SER A 104 13.41 0.02 3.33
N ASP A 105 13.32 0.28 2.02
CA ASP A 105 12.06 0.63 1.38
C ASP A 105 11.13 -0.58 1.25
N ALA A 106 11.68 -1.74 0.92
CA ALA A 106 10.92 -3.00 0.89
C ALA A 106 10.34 -3.35 2.27
N ALA A 107 11.14 -3.25 3.32
CA ALA A 107 10.67 -3.46 4.70
C ALA A 107 9.57 -2.46 5.08
N ARG A 108 9.79 -1.17 4.78
CA ARG A 108 8.78 -0.12 5.04
C ARG A 108 7.47 -0.37 4.33
N ILE A 109 7.49 -0.85 3.09
CA ILE A 109 6.26 -1.21 2.35
C ILE A 109 5.59 -2.41 2.98
N LYS A 110 6.34 -3.49 3.26
CA LYS A 110 5.79 -4.69 3.88
C LYS A 110 5.06 -4.34 5.17
N ASP A 111 5.74 -3.65 6.09
CA ASP A 111 5.18 -3.28 7.39
C ASP A 111 3.99 -2.33 7.24
N LEU A 112 4.07 -1.35 6.34
CA LEU A 112 2.97 -0.42 6.10
C LEU A 112 1.74 -1.12 5.52
N VAL A 113 1.90 -1.94 4.47
CA VAL A 113 0.78 -2.61 3.81
C VAL A 113 0.13 -3.60 4.75
N MET A 114 0.89 -4.47 5.41
CA MET A 114 0.33 -5.43 6.36
C MET A 114 -0.39 -4.75 7.52
N GLY A 115 0.16 -3.63 8.01
CA GLY A 115 -0.50 -2.81 9.02
C GLY A 115 -1.82 -2.20 8.54
N LEU A 116 -1.86 -1.67 7.32
CA LEU A 116 -3.08 -1.09 6.76
C LEU A 116 -4.16 -2.16 6.49
N VAL A 117 -3.77 -3.36 6.05
CA VAL A 117 -4.66 -4.52 5.92
C VAL A 117 -5.29 -4.83 7.28
N ALA A 118 -4.46 -5.01 8.32
CA ALA A 118 -4.94 -5.31 9.67
C ALA A 118 -5.87 -4.22 10.24
N VAL A 119 -5.55 -2.94 10.02
CA VAL A 119 -6.39 -1.83 10.49
C VAL A 119 -7.73 -1.81 9.76
N LYS A 120 -7.77 -2.09 8.45
CA LYS A 120 -9.04 -2.16 7.71
C LYS A 120 -9.97 -3.24 8.24
N ASP A 121 -9.42 -4.40 8.61
CA ASP A 121 -10.21 -5.51 9.15
C ASP A 121 -10.87 -5.18 10.50
N THR A 122 -10.31 -4.22 11.26
CA THR A 122 -10.91 -3.78 12.54
C THR A 122 -12.08 -2.81 12.39
N GLY A 123 -12.39 -2.33 11.18
CA GLY A 123 -13.48 -1.37 10.94
C GLY A 123 -13.23 0.05 11.51
N ILE A 124 -11.99 0.36 11.91
CA ILE A 124 -11.62 1.69 12.41
C ILE A 124 -11.70 2.71 11.27
N ASN A 125 -12.41 3.82 11.53
CA ASN A 125 -12.53 4.91 10.57
C ASN A 125 -11.25 5.76 10.54
N LEU A 126 -10.42 5.61 9.50
CA LEU A 126 -9.14 6.29 9.35
C LEU A 126 -9.25 7.75 8.84
N LYS A 127 -10.46 8.24 8.59
CA LYS A 127 -10.71 9.55 7.94
C LYS A 127 -10.08 10.74 8.64
N HIS A 128 -10.02 10.72 9.97
CA HIS A 128 -9.50 11.85 10.76
C HIS A 128 -8.07 11.62 11.25
N VAL A 129 -7.43 10.52 10.85
CA VAL A 129 -6.06 10.21 11.26
C VAL A 129 -5.11 10.93 10.30
N ASP A 130 -4.18 11.71 10.86
CA ASP A 130 -3.08 12.32 10.11
C ASP A 130 -2.20 11.27 9.41
N SER A 131 -1.58 11.63 8.28
CA SER A 131 -0.89 10.68 7.40
C SER A 131 0.33 10.11 8.12
N GLY A 132 1.05 10.96 8.86
CA GLY A 132 2.21 10.56 9.62
C GLY A 132 1.85 9.64 10.78
N SER A 133 0.73 9.93 11.46
CA SER A 133 0.22 9.06 12.53
C SER A 133 -0.27 7.72 11.99
N LEU A 134 -0.98 7.71 10.85
CA LEU A 134 -1.43 6.48 10.19
C LEU A 134 -0.24 5.61 9.78
N VAL A 135 0.77 6.20 9.13
CA VAL A 135 1.98 5.47 8.71
C VAL A 135 2.73 4.91 9.92
N ARG A 136 2.86 5.66 11.01
CA ARG A 136 3.53 5.19 12.24
C ARG A 136 2.78 4.01 12.88
N SER A 137 1.47 4.14 13.06
CA SER A 137 0.64 3.10 13.65
C SER A 137 0.59 1.85 12.78
N ALA A 138 0.34 2.01 11.47
CA ALA A 138 0.32 0.88 10.54
C ALA A 138 1.67 0.15 10.51
N LYS A 139 2.80 0.88 10.40
CA LYS A 139 4.12 0.25 10.45
C LYS A 139 4.36 -0.52 11.74
N LYS A 140 3.94 0.01 12.89
CA LYS A 140 4.10 -0.67 14.18
C LYS A 140 3.24 -1.95 14.28
N ILE A 141 2.05 -1.94 13.67
CA ILE A 141 1.14 -3.09 13.63
C ILE A 141 1.68 -4.17 12.69
N GLY A 142 2.15 -3.78 11.50
CA GLY A 142 2.63 -4.73 10.48
C GLY A 142 4.07 -5.20 10.70
N SER A 143 4.87 -4.48 11.49
CA SER A 143 6.22 -4.92 11.82
C SER A 143 6.18 -6.20 12.68
N PRO A 144 7.01 -7.21 12.39
CA PRO A 144 7.13 -8.37 13.26
C PRO A 144 7.56 -7.91 14.66
N SER A 145 6.94 -8.46 15.71
CA SER A 145 7.41 -8.24 17.08
C SER A 145 8.83 -8.78 17.18
N ALA A 146 9.82 -7.88 17.24
CA ALA A 146 11.19 -8.25 17.49
C ALA A 146 11.27 -8.96 18.85
N LYS A 147 11.74 -10.21 18.85
CA LYS A 147 12.35 -10.81 20.03
C LYS A 147 13.81 -10.38 20.09
#